data_AF-A0AAV6V597-F1
#
_entry.id   AF-A0AAV6V597-F1
#
_cell.length_a   1.000
_cell.length_b   1.000
_cell.length_c   1.000
_cell.angle_alpha   90.00
_cell.angle_beta   90.00
_cell.angle_gamma   90.00
#
_symmetry.space_group_name_H-M   'P 1'
#
loop_
_entity.id
_entity.type
_entity.pdbx_description
1 polymer ?
#
loop_
_entity_poly.entity_id
_entity_poly.type
_entity_poly.pdbx_seq_one_letter_code
_entity_poly.pdbx_strand_id
1 'polypeptide(L)'
;MLNLKKTFEIAPELPGVKKCHCFIIANGNPKGFLLSGDSLQAEQSQDANSTIKCGDWFEVDYDGKLYPGEIISVENNEYEINTMEPAGKHWRWPAIEDKIFYERSKLVRQLQPPNVVNSRGHFTFKI
;
A
#
# COMPACT_ATOMS: atom_id res chain seq x y z
N MET A 1 42.06 1.36 10.58
CA MET A 1 40.66 1.25 10.11
C MET A 1 40.46 -0.14 9.53
N LEU A 2 39.48 -0.90 10.04
CA LEU A 2 39.14 -2.21 9.49
C LEU A 2 38.48 -2.03 8.11
N ASN A 3 39.03 -2.65 7.07
CA ASN A 3 38.42 -2.62 5.74
C ASN A 3 37.35 -3.72 5.67
N LEU A 4 36.10 -3.33 5.90
CA LEU A 4 34.93 -4.22 5.95
C LEU A 4 34.72 -5.01 4.66
N LYS A 5 34.93 -4.38 3.49
CA LYS A 5 34.79 -5.07 2.18
C LYS A 5 35.76 -6.22 2.06
N LYS A 6 37.04 -5.95 2.33
CA LYS A 6 38.09 -6.97 2.21
C LYS A 6 37.84 -8.11 3.18
N THR A 7 37.45 -7.82 4.42
CA THR A 7 37.15 -8.84 5.44
C THR A 7 36.00 -9.77 5.05
N PHE A 8 35.02 -9.26 4.31
CA PHE A 8 33.85 -10.03 3.87
C PHE A 8 34.17 -10.99 2.72
N GLU A 9 35.03 -10.60 1.78
CA GLU A 9 35.41 -11.42 0.61
C GLU A 9 36.27 -12.64 0.97
N ILE A 10 37.02 -12.57 2.08
CA ILE A 10 37.92 -13.65 2.55
C ILE A 10 37.37 -14.43 3.76
N ALA A 11 36.14 -14.15 4.19
CA ALA A 11 35.54 -14.88 5.31
C ALA A 11 35.21 -16.33 4.89
N PRO A 12 35.63 -17.35 5.66
CA PRO A 12 35.30 -18.74 5.36
C PRO A 12 33.79 -18.99 5.53
N GLU A 13 33.23 -19.86 4.70
CA GLU A 13 31.83 -20.29 4.84
C GLU A 13 31.63 -21.03 6.17
N LEU A 14 30.56 -20.70 6.90
CA LEU A 14 30.22 -21.39 8.14
C LEU A 14 29.62 -22.76 7.80
N PRO A 15 30.20 -23.88 8.29
CA PRO A 15 29.68 -25.22 8.04
C PRO A 15 28.22 -25.33 8.52
N GLY A 16 27.32 -25.69 7.60
CA GLY A 16 25.89 -25.87 7.89
C GLY A 16 25.00 -24.67 7.56
N VAL A 17 25.55 -23.49 7.27
CA VAL A 17 24.78 -22.32 6.82
C VAL A 17 24.88 -22.20 5.30
N LYS A 18 23.98 -22.88 4.59
CA LYS A 18 24.07 -23.02 3.12
C LYS A 18 23.75 -21.75 2.31
N LYS A 19 23.17 -20.71 2.91
CA LYS A 19 22.77 -19.45 2.23
C LYS A 19 22.40 -18.40 3.28
N CYS A 20 23.28 -17.42 3.53
CA CYS A 20 22.84 -16.17 4.15
C CYS A 20 22.11 -15.36 3.09
N HIS A 21 20.79 -15.21 3.22
CA HIS A 21 19.98 -14.45 2.28
C HIS A 21 19.94 -12.98 2.70
N CYS A 22 20.38 -12.12 1.78
CA CYS A 22 20.20 -10.67 1.69
C CYS A 22 20.32 -9.83 2.98
N PHE A 23 21.36 -9.00 3.02
CA PHE A 23 21.38 -7.82 3.89
C PHE A 23 20.50 -6.72 3.30
N ILE A 24 19.69 -6.08 4.14
CA ILE A 24 18.98 -4.86 3.76
C ILE A 24 19.99 -3.71 3.83
N ILE A 25 20.30 -3.11 2.69
CA ILE A 25 21.12 -1.89 2.62
C ILE A 25 20.19 -0.70 2.41
N ALA A 26 20.21 0.26 3.34
CA ALA A 26 19.57 1.56 3.15
C ALA A 26 20.62 2.66 3.30
N ASN A 27 20.70 3.56 2.33
CA ASN A 27 21.66 4.67 2.30
C ASN A 27 23.13 4.21 2.51
N GLY A 28 23.52 3.09 1.90
CA GLY A 28 24.88 2.55 1.98
C GLY A 28 25.24 1.88 3.32
N ASN A 29 24.29 1.77 4.25
CA ASN A 29 24.52 1.16 5.56
C ASN A 29 23.67 -0.11 5.73
N PRO A 30 24.24 -1.20 6.29
CA PRO A 30 23.49 -2.40 6.60
C PRO A 30 22.48 -2.11 7.71
N LYS A 31 21.20 -2.33 7.43
CA LYS A 31 20.07 -2.11 8.36
C LYS A 31 19.57 -3.39 9.02
N GLY A 32 19.82 -4.55 8.43
CA GLY A 32 19.37 -5.83 8.98
C GLY A 32 19.64 -7.01 8.05
N PHE A 33 19.15 -8.17 8.48
CA PHE A 33 19.20 -9.44 7.77
C PHE A 33 17.76 -9.92 7.52
N LEU A 34 17.51 -10.57 6.39
CA LEU A 34 16.19 -11.12 6.03
C LEU A 34 16.29 -12.65 5.97
N LEU A 35 15.50 -13.36 6.77
CA LEU A 35 15.57 -14.82 6.82
C LEU A 35 14.61 -15.45 5.81
N SER A 36 14.94 -16.67 5.35
CA SER A 36 14.08 -17.43 4.42
C SER A 36 12.72 -17.83 5.01
N GLY A 37 12.50 -17.60 6.32
CA GLY A 37 11.21 -17.78 6.99
C GLY A 37 10.31 -16.54 6.94
N ASP A 38 10.86 -15.38 6.61
CA ASP A 38 10.12 -14.10 6.61
C ASP A 38 9.30 -13.91 5.30
N SER A 39 9.37 -14.87 4.37
CA SER A 39 8.72 -14.84 3.05
C SER A 39 7.23 -15.20 3.05
N LEU A 40 6.48 -14.60 3.97
CA LEU A 40 5.02 -14.42 3.93
C LEU A 40 4.77 -13.06 4.61
N GLN A 41 4.75 -11.89 3.98
CA GLN A 41 4.20 -11.49 2.69
C GLN A 41 5.11 -10.40 2.10
N ALA A 42 5.73 -10.69 0.96
CA ALA A 42 6.39 -9.70 0.14
C ALA A 42 5.86 -9.87 -1.29
N GLU A 43 4.73 -9.24 -1.58
CA GLU A 43 4.28 -8.91 -2.93
C GLU A 43 4.10 -7.38 -2.94
N GLN A 44 5.07 -6.58 -3.40
CA GLN A 44 5.29 -6.16 -4.80
C GLN A 44 4.01 -5.56 -5.44
N SER A 45 3.90 -4.32 -5.90
CA SER A 45 4.81 -3.19 -6.15
C SER A 45 3.95 -1.97 -6.47
N GLN A 46 4.36 -0.74 -6.13
CA GLN A 46 4.42 0.38 -7.09
C GLN A 46 5.51 1.36 -6.64
N ASP A 47 6.55 1.45 -7.47
CA ASP A 47 7.53 2.52 -7.46
C ASP A 47 6.85 3.86 -7.80
N ALA A 48 6.52 4.61 -6.76
CA ALA A 48 6.69 6.04 -6.66
C ALA A 48 6.55 6.34 -5.18
N ASN A 49 7.40 7.21 -4.64
CA ASN A 49 7.12 7.81 -3.33
C ASN A 49 5.95 8.80 -3.49
N SER A 50 4.79 8.33 -3.98
CA SER A 50 3.57 9.11 -4.14
C SER A 50 2.96 9.26 -2.76
N THR A 51 3.28 10.38 -2.12
CA THR A 51 2.58 10.82 -0.93
C THR A 51 1.08 10.88 -1.25
N ILE A 52 0.32 9.97 -0.66
CA ILE A 52 -1.13 9.92 -0.74
C ILE A 52 -1.66 11.27 -0.24
N LYS A 53 -2.56 11.89 -1.02
CA LYS A 53 -3.09 13.23 -0.74
C LYS A 53 -4.61 13.29 -0.87
N CYS A 54 -5.18 14.37 -0.35
CA CYS A 54 -6.60 14.69 -0.55
C CYS A 54 -6.94 14.75 -2.05
N GLY A 55 -8.10 14.20 -2.42
CA GLY A 55 -8.57 14.06 -3.80
C GLY A 55 -8.07 12.81 -4.52
N ASP A 56 -7.16 12.03 -3.93
CA ASP A 56 -6.83 10.70 -4.46
C ASP A 56 -7.98 9.73 -4.17
N TRP A 57 -8.16 8.75 -5.06
CA TRP A 57 -9.21 7.75 -4.95
C TRP A 57 -8.61 6.38 -4.64
N PHE A 58 -9.27 5.62 -3.77
CA PHE A 58 -8.83 4.28 -3.39
C PHE A 58 -10.02 3.32 -3.22
N GLU A 59 -9.80 2.03 -3.46
CA GLU A 59 -10.63 0.96 -2.90
C GLU A 59 -10.16 0.67 -1.47
N VAL A 60 -11.09 0.77 -0.53
CA VAL A 60 -10.86 0.46 0.88
C VAL A 60 -11.53 -0.85 1.27
N ASP A 61 -10.83 -1.64 2.08
CA ASP A 61 -11.38 -2.86 2.68
C ASP A 61 -12.12 -2.54 3.99
N TYR A 62 -13.43 -2.75 3.97
CA TYR A 62 -14.29 -2.73 5.14
C TYR A 62 -14.95 -4.10 5.30
N ASP A 63 -14.56 -4.82 6.36
CA ASP A 63 -15.09 -6.15 6.70
C ASP A 63 -15.03 -7.17 5.54
N GLY A 64 -13.92 -7.17 4.81
CA GLY A 64 -13.67 -8.07 3.68
C GLY A 64 -14.34 -7.64 2.37
N LYS A 65 -14.98 -6.47 2.34
CA LYS A 65 -15.62 -5.89 1.15
C LYS A 65 -14.91 -4.63 0.72
N LEU A 66 -14.77 -4.46 -0.59
CA LEU A 66 -14.10 -3.32 -1.18
C LEU A 66 -15.10 -2.23 -1.54
N TYR A 67 -14.83 -1.02 -1.07
CA TYR A 67 -15.63 0.17 -1.37
C TYR A 67 -14.72 1.24 -1.96
N PRO A 68 -15.09 1.86 -3.09
CA PRO A 68 -14.33 2.98 -3.62
C PRO A 68 -14.65 4.24 -2.81
N GLY A 69 -13.64 5.05 -2.58
CA GLY A 69 -13.80 6.34 -1.92
C GLY A 69 -12.72 7.35 -2.26
N GLU A 70 -13.02 8.59 -1.97
CA GLU A 70 -12.14 9.75 -2.14
C GLU A 70 -11.53 10.15 -0.80
N ILE A 71 -10.23 10.42 -0.79
CA ILE A 71 -9.55 10.94 0.40
C ILE A 71 -9.94 12.39 0.60
N ILE A 72 -10.56 12.71 1.73
CA ILE A 72 -10.93 14.08 2.10
C ILE A 72 -9.83 14.70 2.97
N SER A 73 -9.29 13.95 3.93
CA SER A 73 -8.28 14.44 4.87
C SER A 73 -7.17 13.39 5.08
N VAL A 74 -5.98 13.85 5.44
CA VAL A 74 -4.83 13.01 5.81
C VAL A 74 -4.26 13.54 7.12
N GLU A 75 -4.38 12.74 8.17
CA GLU A 75 -3.98 13.12 9.53
C GLU A 75 -3.26 11.95 10.20
N ASN A 76 -2.09 12.18 10.79
CA ASN A 76 -1.36 11.17 11.57
C ASN A 76 -1.18 9.79 10.88
N ASN A 77 -1.02 9.77 9.54
CA ASN A 77 -0.91 8.54 8.74
C ASN A 77 -2.20 7.69 8.66
N GLU A 78 -3.33 8.30 9.01
CA GLU A 78 -4.68 7.85 8.74
C GLU A 78 -5.29 8.71 7.62
N TYR A 79 -6.20 8.12 6.87
CA TYR A 79 -6.82 8.71 5.69
C TYR A 79 -8.32 8.74 5.90
N GLU A 80 -8.89 9.94 6.00
CA GLU A 80 -10.35 10.10 6.02
C GLU A 80 -10.87 9.92 4.60
N ILE A 81 -11.71 8.92 4.40
CA ILE A 81 -12.21 8.55 3.08
C ILE A 81 -13.73 8.66 3.05
N ASN A 82 -14.26 9.41 2.09
CA ASN A 82 -15.68 9.40 1.75
C ASN A 82 -15.94 8.21 0.83
N THR A 83 -16.73 7.25 1.27
CA THR A 83 -16.99 6.03 0.49
C THR A 83 -18.31 6.10 -0.27
N MET A 84 -18.34 5.43 -1.43
CA MET A 84 -19.57 5.22 -2.20
C MET A 84 -20.21 3.88 -1.85
N GLU A 85 -21.54 3.82 -1.96
CA GLU A 85 -22.29 2.58 -1.85
C GLU A 85 -22.60 1.96 -3.22
N PRO A 86 -22.73 0.62 -3.30
CA PRO A 86 -23.08 -0.05 -4.54
C PRO A 86 -24.50 0.30 -4.99
N ALA A 87 -24.64 0.64 -6.28
CA ALA A 87 -25.90 0.92 -6.97
C ALA A 87 -26.03 0.00 -8.21
N GLY A 88 -26.22 -1.30 -7.95
CA GLY A 88 -26.27 -2.33 -8.99
C GLY A 88 -24.89 -2.56 -9.62
N LYS A 89 -24.71 -2.16 -10.88
CA LYS A 89 -23.41 -2.23 -11.60
C LYS A 89 -22.57 -0.95 -11.46
N HIS A 90 -23.09 0.05 -10.75
CA HIS A 90 -22.49 1.36 -10.60
C HIS A 90 -22.31 1.68 -9.12
N TRP A 91 -21.76 2.86 -8.85
CA TRP A 91 -21.58 3.40 -7.51
C TRP A 91 -22.37 4.68 -7.37
N ARG A 92 -22.75 5.04 -6.15
CA ARG A 92 -23.34 6.35 -5.85
C ARG A 92 -22.87 6.82 -4.49
N TRP A 93 -22.92 8.13 -4.29
CA TRP A 93 -22.79 8.66 -2.94
C TRP A 93 -24.00 8.23 -2.09
N PRO A 94 -23.77 7.76 -0.84
CA PRO A 94 -24.85 7.47 0.07
C PRO A 94 -25.64 8.76 0.42
N ALA A 95 -26.89 8.60 0.85
CA ALA A 95 -27.74 9.75 1.20
C ALA A 95 -27.20 10.55 2.39
N ILE A 96 -26.50 9.87 3.30
CA ILE A 96 -25.72 10.46 4.39
C ILE A 96 -24.27 10.11 4.09
N GLU A 97 -23.39 11.11 4.07
CA GLU A 97 -21.97 10.90 3.77
C GLU A 97 -21.36 9.88 4.72
N ASP A 98 -20.62 8.91 4.16
CA ASP A 98 -19.93 7.88 4.91
C ASP A 98 -18.43 8.17 4.91
N LYS A 99 -17.98 8.84 5.98
CA LYS A 99 -16.60 9.29 6.18
C LYS A 99 -15.99 8.56 7.36
N ILE A 100 -14.91 7.83 7.09
CA ILE A 100 -14.21 7.02 8.09
C ILE A 100 -12.71 7.19 7.90
N PHE A 101 -11.98 7.26 9.02
CA PHE A 101 -10.52 7.20 9.01
C PHE A 101 -10.05 5.75 8.87
N TYR A 102 -9.22 5.52 7.86
CA TYR A 102 -8.60 4.24 7.58
C TYR A 102 -7.09 4.34 7.71
N GLU A 103 -6.49 3.30 8.27
CA GLU A 103 -5.05 3.10 8.19
C GLU A 103 -4.62 2.78 6.74
N ARG A 104 -3.35 3.04 6.41
CA ARG A 104 -2.76 2.69 5.11
C ARG A 104 -2.98 1.23 4.71
N SER A 105 -3.03 0.33 5.69
CA SER A 105 -3.22 -1.12 5.53
C SER A 105 -4.58 -1.49 4.90
N LYS A 106 -5.59 -0.62 5.06
CA LYS A 106 -6.94 -0.79 4.52
C LYS A 106 -7.11 -0.24 3.11
N LEU A 107 -6.16 0.56 2.60
CA LEU A 107 -6.16 1.07 1.24
C LEU A 107 -5.56 0.00 0.30
N VAL A 108 -6.45 -0.72 -0.39
CA VAL A 108 -6.09 -1.88 -1.22
C VAL A 108 -5.51 -1.46 -2.56
N ARG A 109 -6.18 -0.55 -3.27
CA ARG A 109 -5.79 -0.15 -4.63
C ARG A 109 -6.10 1.31 -4.90
N GLN A 110 -5.14 2.04 -5.47
CA GLN A 110 -5.38 3.40 -5.95
C GLN A 110 -6.21 3.36 -7.25
N LEU A 111 -7.22 4.24 -7.31
CA LEU A 111 -8.12 4.40 -8.43
C LEU A 111 -7.89 5.75 -9.11
N GLN A 112 -8.27 5.82 -10.38
CA GLN A 112 -8.55 7.12 -11.01
C GLN A 112 -9.92 7.62 -10.56
N PRO A 113 -10.18 8.94 -10.58
CA PRO A 113 -11.50 9.49 -10.30
C PRO A 113 -12.59 8.84 -11.17
N PRO A 114 -13.80 8.64 -10.64
CA PRO A 114 -14.87 7.96 -11.36
C PRO A 114 -15.40 8.84 -12.50
N ASN A 115 -15.97 8.17 -13.50
CA ASN A 115 -16.74 8.83 -14.54
C ASN A 115 -18.22 8.85 -14.14
N VAL A 116 -18.88 10.00 -14.34
CA VAL A 116 -20.33 10.12 -14.16
C VAL A 116 -21.03 9.36 -15.29
N VAL A 117 -21.92 8.44 -14.92
CA VAL A 117 -22.67 7.59 -15.87
C VAL A 117 -23.94 8.28 -16.35
N ASN A 118 -24.64 8.95 -15.44
CA ASN A 118 -25.94 9.58 -15.72
C ASN A 118 -26.23 10.76 -14.77
N SER A 119 -27.31 11.48 -15.03
CA SER A 119 -27.79 12.60 -14.18
C SER A 119 -28.37 12.16 -12.84
N ARG A 120 -28.47 10.86 -12.56
CA ARG A 120 -28.98 10.31 -11.30
C ARG A 120 -27.86 10.11 -10.26
N GLY A 121 -26.65 10.60 -10.53
CA GLY A 121 -25.51 10.49 -9.62
C GLY A 121 -24.92 9.08 -9.55
N HIS A 122 -24.98 8.32 -10.66
CA HIS A 122 -24.28 7.04 -10.76
C HIS A 122 -22.86 7.24 -11.31
N PHE A 123 -21.92 6.48 -10.78
CA PHE A 123 -20.49 6.57 -11.07
C PHE A 123 -19.93 5.21 -11.50
N THR A 124 -18.90 5.24 -12.34
CA THR A 124 -18.14 4.04 -12.74
C THR A 124 -16.64 4.32 -12.72
N PHE A 125 -15.87 3.35 -12.26
CA PHE A 125 -14.41 3.39 -12.30
C PHE A 125 -13.92 2.68 -13.56
N LYS A 126 -12.84 3.21 -14.17
CA LYS A 126 -12.11 2.50 -15.22
C LYS A 126 -11.08 1.63 -14.50
N ILE A 127 -11.38 0.34 -14.44
CA ILE A 127 -10.51 -0.69 -13.86
C ILE A 127 -9.69 -1.32 -14.98
#